data_AF-A0A2R6N275-F1
#
_entry.id   AF-A0A2R6N275-F1
#
_cell.length_a   1.000
_cell.length_b   1.000
_cell.length_c   1.000
_cell.angle_alpha   90.00
_cell.angle_beta   90.00
_cell.angle_gamma   90.00
#
_symmetry.space_group_name_H-M   'P 1'
#
loop_
_entity.id
_entity.type
_entity.pdbx_description
1 polymer ?
#
loop_
_entity_poly.entity_id
_entity_poly.type
_entity_poly.pdbx_seq_one_letter_code
_entity_poly.pdbx_strand_id
1 'polypeptide(L)' 'MAFQKGDSVVLHDKHSDYDGEVGEVTQVAETMFGDENYTISFEEGKEHGVPADSLEGAGDESDEDEADAEAE' A
#
# COMPACT_ATOMS: atom_id res chain seq x y z
N MET A 1 4.43 7.36 -1.30
CA MET A 1 4.08 6.87 -2.66
C MET A 1 2.59 6.58 -2.70
N ALA A 2 1.97 6.64 -3.88
CA ALA A 2 0.61 6.17 -4.13
C ALA A 2 0.67 4.80 -4.81
N PHE A 3 -0.16 3.85 -4.39
CA PHE A 3 -0.18 2.50 -4.97
C PHE A 3 -1.08 2.45 -6.21
N GLN A 4 -0.81 1.52 -7.10
CA GLN A 4 -1.56 1.33 -8.33
C GLN A 4 -2.20 -0.05 -8.36
N LYS A 5 -3.23 -0.19 -9.19
CA LYS A 5 -3.84 -1.49 -9.41
C LYS A 5 -2.82 -2.48 -9.98
N GLY A 6 -2.65 -3.61 -9.30
CA GLY A 6 -1.67 -4.65 -9.61
C GLY A 6 -0.45 -4.63 -8.67
N ASP A 7 -0.30 -3.59 -7.84
CA ASP A 7 0.82 -3.53 -6.91
C ASP A 7 0.63 -4.53 -5.77
N SER A 8 1.72 -5.18 -5.38
CA SER A 8 1.77 -6.05 -4.21
C SER A 8 2.12 -5.25 -2.96
N VAL A 9 1.26 -5.33 -1.96
CA VAL A 9 1.36 -4.55 -0.73
C VAL A 9 1.13 -5.43 0.49
N VAL A 10 1.82 -5.12 1.57
CA VAL A 10 1.61 -5.68 2.90
C VAL A 10 0.61 -4.79 3.63
N LEU A 11 -0.46 -5.39 4.15
CA LEU A 11 -1.42 -4.67 4.99
C LEU A 11 -0.91 -4.60 6.42
N HIS A 12 -0.85 -3.40 6.98
CA HIS A 12 -0.57 -3.12 8.39
C HIS A 12 -1.80 -2.48 9.03
N ASP A 13 -2.72 -3.32 9.49
CA ASP A 13 -3.91 -2.90 10.23
C ASP A 13 -4.30 -3.96 11.26
N LYS A 14 -4.07 -3.66 12.54
CA LYS A 14 -4.41 -4.53 13.69
C LYS A 14 -5.91 -4.79 13.85
N HIS A 15 -6.76 -4.03 13.15
CA HIS A 15 -8.20 -4.25 13.12
C HIS A 15 -8.65 -5.16 11.98
N SER A 16 -7.76 -5.44 11.02
CA SER A 16 -8.02 -6.36 9.92
C SER A 16 -7.58 -7.78 10.28
N ASP A 17 -8.26 -8.76 9.71
CA ASP A 17 -7.87 -10.17 9.81
C ASP A 17 -6.64 -10.48 8.92
N TYR A 18 -6.29 -9.61 7.98
CA TYR A 18 -5.17 -9.75 7.04
C TYR A 18 -3.91 -8.96 7.46
N ASP A 19 -3.80 -8.58 8.73
CA ASP A 19 -2.64 -7.85 9.27
C ASP A 19 -1.33 -8.62 9.07
N GLY A 20 -0.38 -8.01 8.38
CA GLY A 20 0.91 -8.59 8.01
C GLY A 20 0.87 -9.52 6.79
N GLU A 21 -0.28 -9.65 6.11
CA GLU A 21 -0.38 -10.44 4.89
C GLU A 21 -0.09 -9.60 3.64
N VAL A 22 0.43 -10.26 2.61
CA VAL A 22 0.67 -9.66 1.29
C VAL A 22 -0.56 -9.85 0.41
N GLY A 23 -1.07 -8.76 -0.14
CA GLY A 23 -2.16 -8.79 -1.11
C GLY A 23 -1.90 -7.90 -2.32
N GLU A 24 -2.79 -7.98 -3.30
CA GLU A 24 -2.70 -7.21 -4.55
C GLU A 24 -3.73 -6.08 -4.56
N VAL A 25 -3.31 -4.87 -4.90
CA VAL A 25 -4.21 -3.73 -5.09
C VAL A 25 -5.09 -4.00 -6.32
N THR A 26 -6.40 -4.15 -6.12
CA THR A 26 -7.35 -4.39 -7.23
C THR A 26 -8.17 -3.17 -7.61
N GLN A 27 -8.24 -2.16 -6.74
CA GLN A 27 -8.94 -0.90 -6.98
C GLN A 27 -8.31 0.24 -6.17
N VAL A 28 -8.24 1.42 -6.79
CA VAL A 28 -7.82 2.68 -6.16
C VAL A 28 -9.02 3.64 -6.20
N ALA A 29 -9.38 4.21 -5.07
CA ALA A 29 -10.49 5.14 -4.91
C ALA A 29 -10.00 6.41 -4.20
N GLU A 30 -9.94 7.51 -4.95
CA GLU A 30 -9.60 8.82 -4.39
C GLU A 30 -10.85 9.49 -3.81
N THR A 31 -10.72 10.04 -2.60
CA THR A 31 -11.77 10.85 -1.98
C THR A 31 -11.72 12.29 -2.52
N MET A 32 -12.81 13.05 -2.37
CA MET A 32 -12.83 14.47 -2.79
C MET A 32 -11.84 15.38 -2.03
N PHE A 33 -11.19 14.86 -0.99
CA PHE A 33 -10.17 15.54 -0.20
C PHE A 33 -8.73 15.18 -0.60
N GLY A 34 -8.57 14.26 -1.57
CA GLY A 34 -7.27 13.77 -2.02
C GLY A 34 -6.73 12.59 -1.23
N ASP A 35 -7.49 12.04 -0.27
CA ASP A 35 -7.11 10.81 0.41
C ASP A 35 -7.41 9.60 -0.47
N GLU A 36 -6.42 8.73 -0.68
CA GLU A 36 -6.57 7.52 -1.48
C GLU A 36 -6.94 6.32 -0.60
N ASN A 37 -7.96 5.60 -1.02
CA ASN A 37 -8.42 4.35 -0.43
C ASN A 37 -8.22 3.20 -1.40
N TYR A 38 -7.74 2.08 -0.91
CA TYR A 38 -7.35 0.93 -1.72
C TYR A 38 -8.25 -0.27 -1.41
N THR A 39 -8.39 -1.13 -2.41
CA THR A 39 -8.98 -2.46 -2.23
C THR A 39 -7.90 -3.50 -2.47
N ILE A 40 -7.58 -4.26 -1.44
CA ILE A 40 -6.54 -5.29 -1.49
C ILE A 40 -7.20 -6.66 -1.60
N SER A 41 -6.73 -7.49 -2.53
CA SER A 41 -7.18 -8.87 -2.68
C SER A 41 -6.13 -9.81 -2.11
N PHE A 42 -6.57 -10.70 -1.24
CA PHE A 42 -5.80 -11.77 -0.61
C PHE A 42 -6.27 -13.14 -1.12
N GLU A 43 -5.62 -14.23 -0.70
CA GLU A 43 -6.03 -15.59 -1.07
C GLU A 43 -7.42 -15.96 -0.53
N GLU A 44 -7.75 -15.54 0.69
CA GLU A 44 -9.00 -15.89 1.36
C GLU A 44 -10.10 -14.83 1.22
N GLY A 45 -9.82 -13.67 0.61
CA GLY A 45 -10.80 -12.58 0.54
C GLY A 45 -10.27 -11.27 -0.02
N LYS A 46 -11.00 -10.19 0.27
CA LYS A 46 -10.62 -8.82 -0.12
C LYS A 46 -10.92 -7.85 1.01
N GLU A 47 -10.05 -6.88 1.19
CA GLU A 47 -10.19 -5.78 2.13
C GLU A 47 -10.44 -4.48 1.36
N HIS A 48 -11.42 -3.69 1.79
CA HIS A 48 -11.84 -2.47 1.11
C HIS A 48 -11.68 -1.25 2.02
N GLY A 49 -11.32 -0.10 1.44
CA GLY A 49 -11.19 1.14 2.21
C GLY A 49 -9.90 1.19 3.02
N VAL A 50 -8.86 0.49 2.56
CA VAL A 50 -7.56 0.51 3.19
C VAL A 50 -6.87 1.84 2.87
N PRO A 51 -6.43 2.63 3.86
CA PRO A 51 -5.69 3.87 3.59
C PRO A 51 -4.27 3.58 3.13
N ALA A 52 -3.67 4.51 2.37
CA ALA A 52 -2.27 4.40 1.93
C ALA A 52 -1.30 4.17 3.10
N ASP A 53 -1.54 4.84 4.25
CA ASP A 53 -0.72 4.73 5.46
C ASP A 53 -0.70 3.34 6.10
N SER A 54 -1.71 2.51 5.81
CA SER A 54 -1.78 1.12 6.29
C SER A 54 -1.16 0.12 5.31
N LEU A 55 -0.56 0.59 4.21
CA LEU A 55 0.02 -0.26 3.18
C LEU A 55 1.53 -0.04 3.10
N GLU A 56 2.28 -1.13 3.10
CA GLU A 56 3.71 -1.13 2.82
C GLU A 56 3.96 -1.86 1.48
N GLY A 57 4.85 -1.35 0.63
CA GLY A 57 5.16 -2.00 -0.64
C GLY A 57 5.85 -3.36 -0.39
N ALA A 58 5.30 -4.46 -0.90
CA ALA A 58 5.85 -5.81 -0.69
C ALA A 58 7.08 -6.12 -1.57
N GLY A 59 7.60 -5.13 -2.31
CA GLY A 59 8.82 -5.23 -3.10
C GLY A 59 8.64 -4.89 -4.58
N ASP A 60 8.93 -3.64 -4.92
CA ASP A 60 10.00 -3.32 -5.87
C ASP A 60 10.82 -2.22 -5.17
N GLU A 61 12.13 -2.38 -5.08
CA GLU A 61 13.08 -1.38 -4.54
C GLU A 61 13.16 -0.15 -5.47
N SER A 62 12.04 0.51 -5.71
CA SER A 62 11.98 1.76 -6.47
C SER A 62 11.66 2.90 -5.50
N ASP A 63 12.71 3.63 -5.13
CA ASP A 63 12.74 4.93 -4.43
C ASP A 63 12.86 4.95 -2.88
N GLU A 64 13.84 4.23 -2.34
CA GLU A 64 14.65 4.73 -1.21
C GLU A 64 16.11 4.92 -1.65
N ASP A 65 16.42 5.92 -2.50
CA ASP A 65 17.81 6.42 -2.61
C ASP A 65 17.86 7.84 -3.23
N GLU A 66 17.47 8.86 -2.45
CA GLU A 66 18.27 10.08 -2.43
C GLU A 66 19.04 10.08 -1.11
N ALA A 67 20.14 9.35 -1.11
CA ALA A 67 21.27 9.65 -0.27
C ALA A 67 21.65 11.13 -0.46
N ASP A 68 21.19 11.99 0.44
CA ASP A 68 21.81 13.29 0.71
C ASP A 68 23.17 13.04 1.36
N ALA A 69 24.09 12.50 0.56
CA ALA A 69 25.51 12.52 0.82
C ALA A 69 26.04 13.86 0.28
N GLU A 70 25.64 14.95 0.92
CA GLU A 70 26.30 16.25 0.75
C GLU A 70 27.66 16.17 1.46
N ALA A 71 28.61 15.58 0.76
CA ALA A 71 30.03 15.70 1.06
C ALA A 71 30.55 17.05 0.52
N GLU A 72 31.19 17.79 1.44
CA GLU A 72 31.97 19.04 1.31
C GLU A 72 31.25 20.40 1.40
#